data_AF-A0A2K4FU44-F1
#
_entry.id   AF-A0A2K4FU44-F1
#
_cell.length_a   1.000
_cell.length_b   1.000
_cell.length_c   1.000
_cell.angle_alpha   90.00
_cell.angle_beta   90.00
_cell.angle_gamma   90.00
#
_symmetry.space_group_name_H-M   'P 1'
#
loop_
_entity.id
_entity.type
_entity.pdbx_description
1 polymer ?
#
loop_
_entity_poly.entity_id
_entity_poly.type
_entity_poly.pdbx_seq_one_letter_code
_entity_poly.pdbx_strand_id
1 'polypeptide(L)' 'MSERVQVDIRQAKSQLSQLAERVWRGDKVLITRAGQPYLELRPHLDTSRVRKPGRLKGRIRMSAEFNQTLDEY' A
#
# COMPACT_ATOMS: atom_id res chain seq x y z
N MET A 1 -6.31 20.84 -1.35
CA MET A 1 -6.41 20.30 -2.71
C MET A 1 -5.06 19.68 -3.02
N SER A 2 -4.97 18.38 -3.31
CA SER A 2 -3.68 17.74 -3.62
C SER A 2 -3.24 18.15 -5.03
N GLU A 3 -2.12 18.86 -5.13
CA GLU A 3 -1.56 19.21 -6.43
C GLU A 3 -0.76 18.02 -7.00
N ARG A 4 -0.81 17.83 -8.32
CA ARG A 4 0.03 16.87 -9.03
C ARG A 4 1.24 17.60 -9.60
N VAL A 5 2.42 17.18 -9.18
CA VAL A 5 3.70 17.77 -9.56
C VAL A 5 4.49 16.72 -10.32
N GLN A 6 5.00 17.09 -11.49
CA GLN A 6 5.82 16.21 -12.32
C GLN A 6 7.22 16.81 -12.48
N VAL A 7 8.26 16.03 -12.19
CA VAL A 7 9.65 16.50 -12.24
C VAL A 7 10.58 15.44 -12.84
N ASP A 8 11.61 15.85 -13.59
CA ASP A 8 12.62 14.91 -14.08
C ASP A 8 13.56 14.45 -12.94
N ILE A 9 14.08 13.23 -13.04
CA ILE A 9 15.00 12.62 -12.08
C ILE A 9 16.22 13.49 -11.77
N ARG A 10 16.72 14.27 -12.75
CA ARG A 10 17.87 15.17 -12.53
C ARG A 10 17.52 16.33 -11.61
N GLN A 11 16.32 16.91 -11.77
CA GLN A 11 15.82 17.97 -10.89
C GLN A 11 15.40 17.42 -9.52
N ALA A 12 14.80 16.22 -9.51
CA ALA A 12 14.38 15.57 -8.28
C ALA A 12 15.55 15.30 -7.34
N LYS A 13 16.74 14.95 -7.85
CA LYS A 13 17.94 14.71 -7.03
C LYS A 13 18.35 15.95 -6.23
N SER A 14 18.30 17.14 -6.83
CA SER A 14 18.70 18.38 -6.15
C SER A 14 17.61 18.96 -5.25
N GLN A 15 16.34 18.70 -5.56
CA GLN A 15 15.19 19.25 -4.82
C GLN A 15 14.46 18.21 -3.95
N LEU A 16 15.10 17.08 -3.65
CA LEU A 16 14.46 15.94 -2.99
C LEU A 16 13.79 16.33 -1.66
N SER A 17 14.46 17.15 -0.84
CA SER A 17 13.92 17.60 0.44
C SER A 17 12.62 18.41 0.28
N GLN A 18 12.58 19.35 -0.66
CA GLN A 18 11.39 20.15 -0.92
C GLN A 18 10.25 19.29 -1.47
N LEU A 19 10.55 18.35 -2.37
CA LEU A 19 9.56 17.41 -2.90
C LEU A 19 9.01 16.51 -1.81
N ALA A 20 9.84 16.06 -0.86
CA ALA A 20 9.40 15.28 0.29
C ALA A 20 8.42 16.06 1.18
N GLU A 21 8.69 17.35 1.46
CA GLU A 21 7.76 18.20 2.21
C GLU A 21 6.41 18.40 1.50
N ARG A 22 6.43 18.55 0.17
CA ARG A 22 5.19 18.64 -0.63
C ARG A 22 4.37 17.35 -0.51
N VAL A 23 5.04 16.21 -0.66
CA VAL A 23 4.43 14.88 -0.52
C VAL A 23 3.86 14.67 0.88
N TRP A 24 4.58 15.14 1.91
CA TRP A 24 4.11 15.09 3.30
C TRP A 24 2.86 15.94 3.54
N ARG A 25 2.77 17.11 2.89
CA ARG A 25 1.56 17.96 2.92
C ARG A 25 0.39 17.40 2.10
N GLY A 26 0.59 16.30 1.39
CA GLY A 26 -0.45 15.61 0.63
C GLY A 26 -0.46 15.89 -0.87
N ASP A 27 0.59 16.52 -1.41
CA ASP A 27 0.80 16.63 -2.86
C ASP A 27 1.21 15.26 -3.45
N LYS A 28 0.93 15.05 -4.72
CA LYS A 28 1.37 13.86 -5.47
C LYS A 28 2.52 14.25 -6.37
N VAL A 29 3.71 13.71 -6.11
CA VAL A 29 4.90 13.98 -6.91
C VAL A 29 5.23 12.76 -7.77
N LEU A 30 5.18 12.93 -9.08
CA LEU A 30 5.64 11.96 -10.08
C LEU A 30 7.01 12.36 -10.59
N ILE A 31 7.99 11.49 -10.41
CA ILE A 31 9.31 11.64 -10.98
C ILE A 31 9.36 10.92 -12.32
N THR A 32 9.78 11.63 -13.37
CA THR A 32 10.00 11.09 -14.70
C THR A 32 11.48 10.89 -15.00
N ARG A 33 11.78 10.00 -15.93
CA ARG A 33 13.11 9.83 -16.50
C ARG A 33 12.99 9.84 -18.02
N ALA A 34 13.66 10.79 -18.67
CA ALA A 34 13.59 10.94 -20.13
C ALA A 34 12.15 11.08 -20.67
N GLY A 35 11.32 11.86 -19.96
CA GLY A 35 9.92 12.11 -20.33
C GLY A 35 8.94 10.99 -19.97
N GLN A 36 9.42 9.84 -19.47
CA GLN A 36 8.56 8.73 -19.07
C GLN A 36 8.36 8.70 -17.54
N PRO A 37 7.14 8.40 -17.04
CA PRO A 37 6.89 8.14 -15.62
C PRO A 37 7.85 7.08 -15.09
N TYR A 38 8.58 7.39 -14.02
CA TYR A 38 9.60 6.49 -13.46
C TYR A 38 9.27 6.05 -12.05
N LEU A 39 8.97 6.99 -11.14
CA LEU A 39 8.60 6.67 -9.77
C LEU A 39 7.69 7.74 -9.16
N GLU A 40 6.88 7.37 -8.18
CA GLU A 40 6.02 8.29 -7.44
C GLU A 40 6.50 8.38 -5.99
N LEU A 41 6.66 9.60 -5.48
CA LEU A 41 6.96 9.81 -4.07
C LEU A 41 5.66 9.74 -3.26
N ARG A 42 5.68 8.93 -2.21
CA ARG A 42 4.56 8.77 -1.27
C ARG A 42 5.04 9.04 0.15
N PRO A 43 4.22 9.67 1.00
CA PRO A 43 4.59 9.86 2.39
C PRO A 43 4.62 8.50 3.07
N HIS A 44 5.63 8.27 3.91
CA HIS A 44 5.67 7.10 4.76
C HIS A 44 4.73 7.32 5.95
N LEU A 45 3.45 7.03 5.75
CA LEU A 45 2.46 7.07 6.79
C LEU A 45 2.42 5.70 7.47
N ASP A 46 2.37 5.73 8.80
CA ASP A 46 2.21 4.54 9.63
C ASP A 46 0.81 3.96 9.43
N THR A 47 0.63 3.30 8.29
CA THR A 47 -0.60 2.58 7.97
C THR A 47 -0.48 1.20 8.58
N SER A 48 -0.45 1.15 9.92
CA SER A 48 -0.90 -0.04 10.63
C SER A 48 -2.40 -0.17 10.37
N ARG A 49 -2.76 -0.59 9.16
CA ARG A 49 -4.12 -0.98 8.84
C ARG A 49 -4.36 -2.23 9.64
N VAL A 50 -4.90 -2.07 10.84
CA VAL A 50 -5.29 -3.17 11.72
C VAL A 50 -6.13 -4.12 10.88
N ARG A 51 -5.55 -5.29 10.58
CA ARG A 51 -6.26 -6.29 9.78
C ARG A 51 -7.48 -6.70 10.58
N LYS A 52 -8.67 -6.55 10.00
CA LYS A 52 -9.88 -7.13 10.58
C LYS A 52 -10.02 -8.57 10.07
N PRO A 53 -9.78 -9.61 10.89
CA PRO A 53 -10.09 -10.99 10.50
C PRO A 53 -11.60 -11.16 10.32
N GLY A 54 -12.02 -12.23 9.64
CA GLY A 54 -13.44 -12.53 9.43
C GLY A 54 -13.89 -12.69 7.98
N ARG A 55 -12.96 -12.74 7.01
CA ARG A 55 -13.28 -12.96 5.58
C ARG A 55 -14.12 -14.23 5.32
N LEU A 56 -14.02 -15.21 6.21
CA LEU A 56 -14.76 -16.48 6.14
C LEU A 56 -15.80 -16.63 7.26
N LYS A 57 -16.13 -15.55 7.99
CA LYS A 57 -17.14 -15.60 9.06
C LYS A 57 -18.47 -16.08 8.48
N GLY A 58 -19.00 -17.17 9.04
CA GLY A 58 -20.26 -17.78 8.60
C GLY A 58 -20.18 -18.62 7.32
N ARG A 59 -19.02 -18.71 6.66
CA ARG A 59 -18.82 -19.53 5.45
C ARG A 59 -18.24 -20.91 5.74
N ILE A 60 -17.66 -21.10 6.92
CA ILE A 60 -17.13 -22.38 7.37
C ILE A 60 -18.23 -23.07 8.17
N ARG A 61 -18.64 -24.26 7.72
CA ARG A 61 -19.51 -25.17 8.46
C ARG A 61 -18.71 -26.43 8.75
N MET A 62 -18.71 -26.82 10.02
CA MET A 62 -18.11 -28.09 10.45
C MET A 62 -19.13 -29.20 10.23
N SER A 63 -18.69 -30.33 9.69
CA SER A 63 -19.53 -31.53 9.59
C SER A 63 -19.91 -32.02 11.00
N ALA A 64 -21.10 -32.61 11.15
CA ALA A 64 -21.51 -33.24 12.41
C ALA A 64 -20.53 -34.36 12.84
N GLU A 65 -19.97 -35.05 11.87
CA GLU A 65 -19.05 -36.18 12.08
C GLU A 65 -17.60 -35.73 12.32
N PHE A 66 -17.31 -34.42 12.37
CA PHE A 66 -15.93 -33.91 12.42
C PHE A 66 -15.11 -34.47 13.60
N ASN A 67 -15.78 -34.72 14.74
CA ASN A 67 -15.12 -35.25 15.94
C ASN A 67 -15.16 -36.78 16.03
N GLN A 68 -15.69 -37.49 15.02
CA GLN A 68 -15.67 -38.94 15.01
C GLN A 68 -14.30 -39.44 14.59
N THR A 69 -13.68 -40.24 15.46
CA THR A 69 -12.48 -41.00 15.12
C THR A 69 -12.86 -42.12 14.17
N LEU A 70 -12.06 -42.34 13.13
CA LEU A 70 -12.16 -43.57 12.36
C LEU A 70 -11.68 -44.70 13.27
N ASP A 71 -12.58 -45.61 13.66
CA ASP A 71 -12.19 -46.82 14.39
C ASP A 71 -11.12 -47.57 13.57
N GLU A 72 -10.01 -47.91 14.22
CA GLU A 72 -8.89 -48.62 13.62
C GLU A 72 -9.32 -50.05 13.23
N TYR A 73 -8.92 -50.47 12.03
CA TYR A 73 -9.05 -51.86 11.54
C TYR A 73 -8.00 -52.77 12.18
#